data_AF-A0A4Q3EH30-F1
#
_entry.id   AF-A0A4Q3EH30-F1
#
_cell.length_a   1.000
_cell.length_b   1.000
_cell.length_c   1.000
_cell.angle_alpha   90.00
_cell.angle_beta   90.00
_cell.angle_gamma   90.00
#
_symmetry.space_group_name_H-M   'P 1'
#
loop_
_entity.id
_entity.type
_entity.pdbx_description
1 polymer ?
#
loop_
_entity_poly.entity_id
_entity_poly.type
_entity_poly.pdbx_seq_one_letter_code
_entity_poly.pdbx_strand_id
1 'polypeptide(L)' 'MKAALTNFDKAFENRIRLQAMSVLVANESYDFNSLKDLLNVTDGNLASHLKALEKEEYITVNLIKADSPSQFLISCI' A
#
# COMPACT_ATOMS: atom_id res chain seq x y z
N MET A 1 -13.74 -22.61 15.18
CA MET A 1 -14.23 -22.57 13.78
C MET A 1 -13.20 -21.85 12.94
N LYS A 2 -12.62 -22.50 11.92
CA LYS A 2 -11.79 -21.81 10.93
C LYS A 2 -12.74 -21.38 9.81
N ALA A 3 -13.21 -20.15 9.84
CA ALA A 3 -13.93 -19.59 8.71
C ALA A 3 -12.93 -19.55 7.56
N ALA A 4 -13.03 -20.50 6.64
CA ALA A 4 -12.28 -20.42 5.39
C ALA A 4 -12.86 -19.19 4.67
N LEU A 5 -12.06 -18.13 4.54
CA LEU A 5 -12.44 -16.96 3.78
C LEU A 5 -12.37 -17.31 2.29
N THR A 6 -13.32 -18.13 1.82
CA THR A 6 -13.33 -18.70 0.46
C THR A 6 -13.38 -17.63 -0.63
N ASN A 7 -13.70 -16.39 -0.28
CA ASN A 7 -13.78 -15.24 -1.18
C ASN A 7 -12.89 -14.07 -0.73
N PHE A 8 -11.85 -14.32 0.07
CA PHE A 8 -10.89 -13.26 0.39
C PHE A 8 -10.02 -12.96 -0.81
N ASP A 9 -9.87 -11.68 -1.11
CA ASP A 9 -8.96 -11.29 -2.17
C ASP A 9 -7.51 -11.62 -1.79
N LYS A 10 -6.81 -12.31 -2.70
CA LYS A 10 -5.40 -12.69 -2.55
C LYS A 10 -4.49 -11.46 -2.39
N ALA A 11 -4.92 -10.29 -2.87
CA ALA A 11 -4.26 -9.01 -2.62
C ALA A 11 -4.13 -8.71 -1.11
N PHE A 12 -5.03 -9.21 -0.26
CA PHE A 12 -5.04 -8.89 1.17
C PHE A 12 -4.52 -10.02 2.08
N GLU A 13 -4.13 -11.17 1.52
CA GLU A 13 -3.52 -12.26 2.31
C GLU A 13 -2.12 -11.89 2.85
N ASN A 14 -1.47 -10.91 2.23
CA ASN A 14 -0.19 -10.41 2.71
C ASN A 14 -0.40 -9.32 3.78
N ARG A 15 0.21 -9.52 4.95
CA ARG A 15 0.13 -8.60 6.10
C ARG A 15 0.46 -7.15 5.73
N ILE A 16 1.49 -6.90 4.92
CA ILE A 16 1.93 -5.54 4.59
C ILE A 16 0.94 -4.86 3.66
N ARG A 17 0.39 -5.58 2.67
CA ARG A 17 -0.66 -5.05 1.78
C ARG A 17 -1.94 -4.72 2.55
N LEU A 18 -2.34 -5.59 3.48
CA LEU A 18 -3.50 -5.33 4.33
C LEU A 18 -3.28 -4.12 5.26
N GLN A 19 -2.09 -3.99 5.85
CA GLN A 19 -1.76 -2.83 6.69
C GLN A 19 -1.70 -1.53 5.89
N ALA A 20 -1.06 -1.55 4.72
CA ALA A 20 -1.03 -0.39 3.82
C ALA A 20 -2.45 0.05 3.45
N MET A 21 -3.31 -0.88 3.03
CA MET A 21 -4.72 -0.54 2.75
C MET A 21 -5.48 -0.07 3.97
N SER A 22 -5.25 -0.63 5.16
CA SER A 22 -5.91 -0.15 6.38
C SER A 22 -5.58 1.32 6.67
N VAL A 23 -4.35 1.75 6.38
CA VAL A 23 -3.95 3.16 6.52
C VAL A 23 -4.60 3.99 5.41
N LEU A 24 -4.51 3.54 4.16
CA LEU A 24 -5.00 4.29 3.01
C LEU A 24 -6.52 4.43 2.99
N VAL A 25 -7.29 3.45 3.47
CA VAL A 25 -8.76 3.56 3.56
C VAL A 25 -9.18 4.61 4.61
N ALA A 26 -8.35 4.85 5.62
CA ALA A 26 -8.62 5.82 6.67
C ALA A 26 -8.16 7.25 6.33
N ASN A 27 -7.48 7.45 5.19
CA ASN A 27 -6.87 8.73 4.81
C ASN A 27 -7.13 9.03 3.32
N GLU A 28 -7.24 10.29 2.90
CA GLU A 28 -7.44 10.61 1.47
C GLU A 28 -6.23 10.22 0.61
N SER A 29 -5.03 10.41 1.16
CA SER A 29 -3.77 9.95 0.58
C SER A 29 -2.72 9.85 1.68
N TYR A 30 -1.61 9.19 1.37
CA TYR A 30 -0.51 9.02 2.30
C TYR A 30 0.83 9.05 1.56
N ASP A 31 1.86 9.63 2.17
CA ASP A 31 3.19 9.68 1.56
C ASP A 31 3.97 8.38 1.81
N PHE A 32 4.81 8.01 0.83
CA PHE A 32 5.53 6.73 0.88
C PHE A 32 6.46 6.58 2.09
N ASN A 33 7.18 7.62 2.49
CA ASN A 33 8.15 7.51 3.58
C ASN A 33 7.46 7.42 4.93
N SER A 34 6.43 8.22 5.16
CA SER A 34 5.61 8.07 6.35
C SER A 34 4.95 6.70 6.39
N LEU A 35 4.49 6.15 5.25
CA LEU A 35 3.87 4.82 5.24
C LEU A 35 4.89 3.76 5.61
N LYS A 36 6.11 3.88 5.06
CA LYS A 36 7.24 3.02 5.37
C LYS A 36 7.59 3.05 6.85
N ASP A 37 7.72 4.25 7.41
CA ASP A 37 8.11 4.45 8.80
C ASP A 37 6.99 3.95 9.74
N LEU A 38 5.73 4.21 9.40
CA LEU A 38 4.57 3.71 10.15
C LEU A 38 4.49 2.18 10.14
N LEU A 39 4.72 1.55 8.99
CA LEU A 39 4.68 0.09 8.85
C LEU A 39 5.97 -0.60 9.29
N ASN A 40 7.03 0.18 9.57
CA ASN A 40 8.37 -0.27 9.94
C ASN A 40 8.94 -1.31 8.95
N VAL A 41 8.95 -0.94 7.67
CA VAL A 41 9.45 -1.78 6.57
C VAL A 41 10.56 -1.07 5.79
N THR A 42 11.22 -1.80 4.88
CA THR A 42 12.22 -1.20 3.98
C THR A 42 11.57 -0.67 2.69
N ASP A 43 12.24 0.26 2.00
CA ASP A 43 11.78 0.82 0.72
C ASP A 43 11.40 -0.28 -0.29
N GLY A 44 12.29 -1.26 -0.48
CA GLY A 44 12.06 -2.35 -1.43
C GLY A 44 10.89 -3.26 -1.05
N ASN A 45 10.68 -3.46 0.26
CA ASN A 45 9.55 -4.24 0.77
C ASN A 45 8.23 -3.51 0.51
N LEU A 46 8.15 -2.22 0.86
CA LEU A 46 6.95 -1.42 0.64
C LEU A 46 6.66 -1.23 -0.87
N ALA A 47 7.66 -0.85 -1.66
CA ALA A 47 7.50 -0.61 -3.08
C ALA A 47 6.97 -1.83 -3.83
N SER A 48 7.47 -3.03 -3.51
CA SER A 48 7.00 -4.28 -4.13
C SER A 48 5.54 -4.59 -3.78
N HIS A 49 5.12 -4.27 -2.55
CA HIS A 49 3.73 -4.48 -2.12
C HIS A 49 2.76 -3.44 -2.68
N LEU A 50 3.16 -2.17 -2.74
CA LEU A 50 2.35 -1.11 -3.37
C LEU A 50 2.19 -1.36 -4.86
N LYS A 51 3.25 -1.77 -5.57
CA LYS A 51 3.17 -2.14 -6.99
C LYS A 51 2.20 -3.30 -7.23
N ALA A 52 2.12 -4.26 -6.31
CA ALA A 52 1.13 -5.32 -6.40
C ALA A 52 -0.30 -4.79 -6.18
N LEU A 53 -0.52 -3.91 -5.22
CA LEU A 53 -1.83 -3.29 -4.99
C LEU A 53 -2.27 -2.39 -6.16
N GLU A 54 -1.35 -1.64 -6.75
CA GLU A 54 -1.61 -0.78 -7.91
C GLU A 54 -1.97 -1.61 -9.14
N LYS A 55 -1.29 -2.74 -9.37
CA LYS A 55 -1.60 -3.66 -10.46
C LYS A 55 -3.02 -4.26 -10.35
N GLU A 56 -3.47 -4.52 -9.13
CA GLU A 56 -4.83 -5.00 -8.84
C GLU A 56 -5.83 -3.83 -8.71
N GLU A 57 -5.43 -2.61 -9.11
CA GLU A 57 -6.28 -1.41 -9.18
C GLU A 57 -6.88 -0.98 -7.82
N TYR A 58 -6.22 -1.31 -6.71
CA TYR A 58 -6.66 -0.87 -5.37
C TYR A 58 -6.16 0.51 -4.98
N ILE A 59 -5.01 0.91 -5.53
CA ILE A 59 -4.35 2.18 -5.20
C ILE A 59 -3.76 2.83 -6.46
N THR A 60 -3.56 4.14 -6.40
CA THR A 60 -2.74 4.87 -7.36
C THR A 60 -1.50 5.41 -6.65
N VAL A 61 -0.33 5.29 -7.29
CA VAL A 61 0.91 5.92 -6.81
C VAL A 61 1.26 7.11 -7.70
N ASN A 62 1.15 8.32 -7.17
CA ASN A 62 1.42 9.56 -7.89
C ASN A 62 2.81 10.09 -7.56
N LEU A 63 3.62 10.33 -8.60
CA LEU A 63 4.91 11.01 -8.51
C LEU A 63 4.70 12.51 -8.32
N ILE A 64 5.08 13.04 -7.16
CA ILE A 64 5.07 14.48 -6.93
C ILE A 64 6.49 15.00 -7.15
N LYS A 65 6.70 15.54 -8.35
CA LYS A 65 7.94 16.19 -8.83
C LYS A 65 9.14 15.26 -9.08
N ALA A 66 9.80 15.50 -10.22
CA ALA A 66 10.78 14.61 -10.85
C ALA A 66 12.15 14.51 -10.14
N ASP A 67 12.36 15.18 -9.00
CA ASP A 67 13.70 15.38 -8.44
C ASP A 67 13.97 14.66 -7.11
N SER A 68 13.03 13.86 -6.56
CA SER A 68 13.29 13.09 -5.33
C SER A 68 12.43 11.82 -5.21
N PRO A 69 13.02 10.64 -4.94
CA PRO A 69 12.30 9.37 -4.73
C PRO A 69 11.45 9.34 -3.44
N SER A 70 11.38 10.45 -2.71
CA SER A 70 10.75 10.58 -1.40
C SER A 70 9.33 11.17 -1.45
N GLN A 71 8.82 11.53 -2.62
CA GLN A 71 7.58 12.32 -2.79
C GLN A 71 6.49 11.57 -3.57
N PHE A 72 6.28 10.29 -3.28
CA PHE A 72 5.13 9.57 -3.81
C PHE A 72 3.93 9.78 -2.89
N LEU A 73 2.79 10.25 -3.43
CA LEU A 73 1.50 10.16 -2.75
C LEU A 73 0.76 8.92 -3.21
N ILE A 74 0.20 8.20 -2.26
CA ILE A 74 -0.54 6.97 -2.47
C ILE A 74 -1.98 7.20 -2.03
N SER A 75 -2.95 6.85 -2.86
CA SER A 75 -4.38 6.97 -2.55
C SER A 75 -5.13 5.71 -2.99
N CYS A 76 -6.25 5.40 -2.32
CA CYS A 76 -7.18 4.37 -2.82
C CYS A 76 -7.84 4.83 -4.13
N ILE A 77 -8.18 3.87 -4.98
CA ILE A 77 -9.03 4.06 -6.18
C ILE A 77 -10.50 3.86 -5.81
#